data_AF-A0A080LVI6-F1
#
_entry.id   AF-A0A080LVI6-F1
#
_cell.length_a   1.000
_cell.length_b   1.000
_cell.length_c   1.000
_cell.angle_alpha   90.00
_cell.angle_beta   90.00
_cell.angle_gamma   90.00
#
_symmetry.space_group_name_H-M   'P 1'
#
loop_
_entity.id
_entity.type
_entity.pdbx_description
1 polymer ?
#
loop_
_entity_poly.entity_id
_entity_poly.type
_entity_poly.pdbx_seq_one_letter_code
_entity_poly.pdbx_strand_id
1 'polypeptide(L)'
;MNILTLDWPQSAGSLLSQARSASAGDGEFLRLIMAGTCHVDSWLIENRVLPALREKGLHMLGFSLRIANRQERSAKLLPLPDGSAFACAADELWSALEARDALHEISYVGYRYASGNHWPDEFQATLQFADGLARLLTPSEVAGIWRDATGVQPAGYASGAVDHLQAWGSELLDKAFRAQGRLGL
;
A
#
# COMPACT_ATOMS: atom_id res chain seq x y z
N MET A 1 4.55 15.01 21.94
CA MET A 1 3.53 14.55 20.98
C MET A 1 2.60 13.62 21.73
N ASN A 2 1.28 13.90 21.78
CA ASN A 2 0.29 12.95 22.30
C ASN A 2 0.30 11.73 21.40
N ILE A 3 0.61 10.56 21.95
CA ILE A 3 0.57 9.28 21.23
C ILE A 3 -0.90 8.95 21.03
N LEU A 4 -1.31 8.81 19.76
CA LEU A 4 -2.68 8.45 19.42
C LEU A 4 -2.91 6.99 19.87
N THR A 5 -3.79 6.81 20.85
CA THR A 5 -4.17 5.48 21.31
C THR A 5 -5.27 4.99 20.38
N LEU A 6 -4.91 4.14 19.41
CA LEU A 6 -5.86 3.56 18.46
C LEU A 6 -6.50 2.31 19.08
N ASP A 7 -7.82 2.23 18.99
CA ASP A 7 -8.52 0.97 19.25
C ASP A 7 -8.19 0.01 18.10
N TRP A 8 -7.53 -1.10 18.41
CA TRP A 8 -6.96 -2.05 17.45
C TRP A 8 -7.40 -3.50 17.78
N PRO A 9 -7.71 -4.36 16.80
CA PRO A 9 -7.70 -4.12 15.34
C PRO A 9 -8.97 -3.45 14.81
N GLN A 10 -8.83 -2.61 13.78
CA GLN A 10 -9.90 -1.89 13.07
C GLN A 10 -9.53 -1.69 11.60
N SER A 11 -10.50 -1.33 10.77
CA SER A 11 -10.28 -1.00 9.35
C SER A 11 -9.45 0.28 9.16
N ALA A 12 -8.82 0.42 7.99
CA ALA A 12 -8.05 1.61 7.64
C ALA A 12 -8.90 2.89 7.70
N GLY A 13 -10.14 2.82 7.21
CA GLY A 13 -11.10 3.93 7.28
C GLY A 13 -11.46 4.30 8.72
N SER A 14 -11.73 3.29 9.57
CA SER A 14 -12.04 3.49 10.99
C SER A 14 -10.88 4.14 11.74
N LEU A 15 -9.64 3.68 11.53
CA LEU A 15 -8.44 4.24 12.17
C LEU A 15 -8.18 5.69 11.73
N LEU A 16 -8.38 5.99 10.45
CA LEU A 16 -8.29 7.37 9.96
C LEU A 16 -9.38 8.26 10.58
N SER A 17 -10.60 7.75 10.72
CA SER A 17 -11.69 8.47 11.40
C SER A 17 -11.35 8.76 12.87
N GLN A 18 -10.78 7.79 13.60
CA GLN A 18 -10.32 8.00 14.97
C GLN A 18 -9.24 9.10 15.06
N ALA A 19 -8.26 9.06 14.16
CA ALA A 19 -7.22 10.08 14.10
C ALA A 19 -7.80 11.48 13.82
N ARG A 20 -8.76 11.60 12.89
CA ARG A 20 -9.47 12.87 12.63
C ARG A 20 -10.21 13.36 13.86
N SER A 21 -10.96 12.50 14.55
CA SER A 21 -11.71 12.87 15.75
C SER A 21 -10.78 13.33 16.87
N ALA A 22 -9.66 12.65 17.09
CA ALA A 22 -8.66 13.05 18.08
C ALA A 22 -8.01 14.41 17.72
N SER A 23 -7.59 14.59 16.46
CA SER A 23 -6.98 15.84 16.00
C SER A 23 -7.96 17.01 15.99
N ALA A 24 -9.27 16.76 15.81
CA ALA A 24 -10.30 17.78 15.96
C ALA A 24 -10.51 18.19 17.43
N GLY A 25 -10.49 17.22 18.35
CA GLY A 25 -10.61 17.48 19.80
C GLY A 25 -9.47 18.34 20.36
N ASP A 26 -8.24 18.12 19.88
CA ASP A 26 -7.04 18.84 20.34
C ASP A 26 -6.74 20.12 19.52
N GLY A 27 -7.60 20.47 18.56
CA GLY A 27 -7.44 21.65 17.69
C GLY A 27 -6.31 21.54 16.65
N GLU A 28 -5.63 20.39 16.56
CA GLU A 28 -4.59 20.12 15.56
C GLU A 28 -5.13 20.18 14.13
N PHE A 29 -6.34 19.66 13.92
CA PHE A 29 -6.98 19.67 12.61
C PHE A 29 -7.13 21.09 12.05
N LEU A 30 -7.57 22.03 12.89
CA LEU A 30 -7.67 23.45 12.52
C LEU A 30 -6.30 24.07 12.27
N ARG A 31 -5.29 23.72 13.09
CA ARG A 31 -3.91 24.19 12.88
C ARG A 31 -3.32 23.73 11.55
N LEU A 32 -3.59 22.50 11.12
CA LEU A 32 -3.13 21.97 9.84
C LEU A 32 -3.76 22.72 8.66
N ILE A 33 -5.06 22.99 8.74
CA ILE A 33 -5.77 23.78 7.74
C ILE A 33 -5.21 25.21 7.68
N MET A 34 -5.02 25.86 8.84
CA MET A 34 -4.44 27.21 8.91
C MET A 34 -3.00 27.26 8.40
N ALA A 35 -2.24 26.17 8.53
CA ALA A 35 -0.90 26.03 7.98
C ALA A 35 -0.88 25.75 6.46
N GLY A 36 -2.04 25.68 5.80
CA GLY A 36 -2.15 25.45 4.36
C GLY A 36 -1.94 23.99 3.94
N THR A 37 -2.17 23.03 4.84
CA THR A 37 -2.07 21.60 4.49
C THR A 37 -3.25 21.18 3.62
N CYS A 38 -3.02 20.91 2.33
CA CYS A 38 -4.07 20.56 1.36
C CYS A 38 -4.56 19.10 1.47
N HIS A 39 -3.72 18.19 2.00
CA HIS A 39 -4.03 16.76 2.12
C HIS A 39 -3.98 16.32 3.57
N VAL A 40 -4.93 16.82 4.37
CA VAL A 40 -4.97 16.56 5.82
C VAL A 40 -5.03 15.08 6.15
N ASP A 41 -5.76 14.27 5.37
CA ASP A 41 -5.81 12.83 5.57
C ASP A 41 -4.48 12.16 5.34
N SER A 42 -3.79 12.53 4.25
CA SER A 42 -2.46 12.00 3.96
C SER A 42 -1.51 12.30 5.12
N TRP A 43 -1.55 13.54 5.60
CA TRP A 43 -0.77 13.97 6.75
C TRP A 43 -1.11 13.18 8.02
N LEU A 44 -2.40 12.98 8.33
CA LEU A 44 -2.84 12.23 9.50
C LEU A 44 -2.42 10.77 9.43
N ILE A 45 -2.53 10.14 8.26
CA ILE A 45 -2.06 8.76 8.05
C ILE A 45 -0.57 8.71 8.36
N GLU A 46 0.23 9.56 7.72
CA GLU A 46 1.68 9.53 7.84
C GLU A 46 2.19 9.86 9.25
N ASN A 47 1.63 10.89 9.88
CA ASN A 47 2.18 11.46 11.12
C ASN A 47 1.51 10.91 12.37
N ARG A 48 0.33 10.31 12.25
CA ARG A 48 -0.45 9.82 13.39
C ARG A 48 -0.75 8.33 13.32
N VAL A 49 -1.30 7.84 12.22
CA VAL A 49 -1.76 6.45 12.12
C VAL A 49 -0.59 5.49 11.94
N LEU A 50 0.29 5.72 10.95
CA LEU A 50 1.41 4.82 10.67
C LEU A 50 2.37 4.66 11.85
N PRO A 51 2.75 5.72 12.61
CA PRO A 51 3.59 5.55 13.80
C PRO A 51 2.93 4.64 14.84
N ALA A 52 1.65 4.83 15.12
CA ALA A 52 0.91 4.00 16.07
C ALA A 52 0.79 2.53 15.61
N LEU A 53 0.67 2.28 14.30
CA LEU A 53 0.64 0.92 13.75
C LEU A 53 2.02 0.25 13.75
N ARG A 54 3.10 1.00 13.55
CA ARG A 54 4.47 0.48 13.66
C ARG A 54 4.80 0.03 15.07
N GLU A 55 4.31 0.72 16.10
CA GLU A 55 4.41 0.27 17.49
C GLU A 55 3.70 -1.07 17.76
N LYS A 56 2.71 -1.43 16.93
CA LYS A 56 2.05 -2.75 16.97
C LYS A 56 2.79 -3.82 16.16
N GLY A 57 3.95 -3.48 15.58
CA GLY A 57 4.78 -4.40 14.81
C GLY A 57 4.31 -4.64 13.38
N LEU A 58 3.40 -3.82 12.84
CA LEU A 58 2.96 -3.98 11.46
C LEU A 58 4.08 -3.60 10.49
N HIS A 59 4.24 -4.43 9.46
CA HIS A 59 5.24 -4.23 8.42
C HIS A 59 4.60 -3.63 7.17
N MET A 60 5.40 -2.87 6.44
CA MET A 60 4.96 -2.16 5.25
C MET A 60 5.62 -2.77 4.01
N LEU A 61 4.82 -3.06 3.00
CA LEU A 61 5.29 -3.42 1.67
C LEU A 61 5.67 -2.14 0.92
N GLY A 62 6.91 -2.05 0.46
CA GLY A 62 7.37 -1.00 -0.43
C GLY A 62 7.55 -1.55 -1.84
N PHE A 63 7.13 -0.81 -2.84
CA PHE A 63 7.26 -1.15 -4.25
C PHE A 63 8.02 -0.04 -4.97
N SER A 64 8.92 -0.42 -5.85
CA SER A 64 9.66 0.50 -6.70
C SER A 64 9.59 0.03 -8.15
N LEU A 65 9.35 0.97 -9.06
CA LEU A 65 9.37 0.76 -10.50
C LEU A 65 10.40 1.71 -11.13
N ARG A 66 11.40 1.12 -11.77
CA ARG A 66 12.43 1.81 -12.55
C ARG A 66 11.97 1.87 -14.00
N ILE A 67 11.77 3.09 -14.49
CA ILE A 67 11.42 3.34 -15.89
C ILE A 67 12.63 3.96 -16.57
N ALA A 68 13.08 3.37 -17.68
CA ALA A 68 14.23 3.89 -18.44
C ALA A 68 14.06 5.39 -18.74
N ASN A 69 15.07 6.18 -18.39
CA ASN A 69 15.11 7.64 -18.58
C ASN A 69 14.03 8.44 -17.82
N ARG A 70 13.46 7.91 -16.73
CA ARG A 70 12.55 8.64 -15.84
C ARG A 70 12.93 8.45 -14.37
N GLN A 71 12.36 9.29 -13.51
CA GLN A 71 12.44 9.10 -12.07
C GLN A 71 11.76 7.78 -11.67
N GLU A 72 12.41 7.08 -10.74
CA GLU A 72 11.87 5.90 -10.08
C GLU A 72 10.54 6.24 -9.41
N ARG A 73 9.53 5.40 -9.63
CA ARG A 73 8.23 5.54 -8.96
C ARG A 73 8.18 4.57 -7.79
N SER A 74 7.79 5.07 -6.63
CA SER A 74 7.69 4.25 -5.42
C SER A 74 6.28 4.32 -4.86
N ALA A 75 5.76 3.19 -4.41
CA ALA A 75 4.49 3.13 -3.69
C ALA A 75 4.64 2.26 -2.44
N LYS A 76 3.74 2.41 -1.47
CA LYS A 76 3.75 1.64 -0.23
C LYS A 76 2.37 1.12 0.09
N LEU A 77 2.29 -0.10 0.64
CA LEU A 77 1.07 -0.68 1.19
C LEU A 77 1.35 -1.19 2.60
N LEU A 78 0.46 -0.86 3.53
CA LEU A 78 0.43 -1.44 4.86
C LEU A 78 -0.89 -2.21 5.01
N PRO A 79 -0.88 -3.55 4.88
CA PRO A 79 -2.07 -4.37 5.04
C PRO A 79 -2.52 -4.46 6.50
N LEU A 80 -3.82 -4.50 6.73
CA LEU A 80 -4.45 -4.66 8.05
C LEU A 80 -5.18 -6.00 8.16
N PRO A 81 -5.42 -6.50 9.40
CA PRO A 81 -6.04 -7.81 9.64
C PRO A 81 -7.44 -8.02 9.04
N ASP A 82 -8.20 -6.95 8.80
CA ASP A 82 -9.53 -7.03 8.18
C ASP A 82 -9.48 -7.05 6.64
N GLY A 83 -8.27 -7.02 6.05
CA GLY A 83 -8.03 -6.97 4.62
C GLY A 83 -7.95 -5.57 4.03
N SER A 84 -8.32 -4.53 4.79
CA SER A 84 -8.10 -3.13 4.39
C SER A 84 -6.61 -2.78 4.43
N ALA A 85 -6.22 -1.65 3.84
CA ALA A 85 -4.82 -1.23 3.82
C ALA A 85 -4.66 0.28 3.81
N PHE A 86 -3.52 0.77 4.31
CA PHE A 86 -3.05 2.11 3.99
C PHE A 86 -2.12 2.08 2.78
N ALA A 87 -2.37 2.94 1.81
CA ALA A 87 -1.63 3.02 0.57
C ALA A 87 -0.99 4.39 0.39
N CYS A 88 0.31 4.41 0.09
CA CYS A 88 1.01 5.59 -0.40
C CYS A 88 1.23 5.41 -1.89
N ALA A 89 0.60 6.25 -2.71
CA ALA A 89 0.80 6.21 -4.15
C ALA A 89 2.12 6.92 -4.55
N ALA A 90 2.48 6.80 -5.83
CA ALA A 90 3.70 7.39 -6.38
C ALA A 90 3.77 8.94 -6.34
N ASP A 91 2.65 9.60 -6.05
CA ASP A 91 2.58 11.04 -5.77
C ASP A 91 2.77 11.38 -4.29
N GLU A 92 3.20 10.41 -3.48
CA GLU A 92 3.44 10.51 -2.04
C GLU A 92 2.16 10.78 -1.22
N LEU A 93 0.98 10.63 -1.81
CA LEU A 93 -0.28 10.78 -1.09
C LEU A 93 -0.72 9.46 -0.45
N TRP A 94 -0.98 9.53 0.85
CA TRP A 94 -1.56 8.43 1.62
C TRP A 94 -3.07 8.41 1.52
N SER A 95 -3.63 7.21 1.41
CA SER A 95 -5.05 6.94 1.41
C SER A 95 -5.37 5.65 2.18
N ALA A 96 -6.59 5.59 2.73
CA ALA A 96 -7.16 4.36 3.26
C ALA A 96 -7.88 3.61 2.14
N LEU A 97 -7.55 2.33 1.97
CA LEU A 97 -8.19 1.42 1.03
C LEU A 97 -9.05 0.43 1.78
N GLU A 98 -10.31 0.30 1.35
CA GLU A 98 -11.18 -0.78 1.82
C GLU A 98 -10.68 -2.15 1.34
N ALA A 99 -11.08 -3.22 2.01
CA ALA A 99 -10.52 -4.55 1.77
C ALA A 99 -10.55 -5.02 0.31
N ARG A 100 -11.65 -4.70 -0.40
CA ARG A 100 -11.78 -5.02 -1.84
C ARG A 100 -10.77 -4.25 -2.70
N ASP A 101 -10.61 -2.95 -2.44
CA ASP A 101 -9.70 -2.10 -3.20
C ASP A 101 -8.25 -2.47 -2.89
N ALA A 102 -7.94 -2.71 -1.62
CA ALA A 102 -6.64 -3.17 -1.16
C ALA A 102 -6.23 -4.49 -1.85
N LEU A 103 -7.14 -5.47 -1.88
CA LEU A 103 -6.93 -6.74 -2.57
C LEU A 103 -6.76 -6.57 -4.09
N HIS A 104 -7.52 -5.64 -4.69
CA HIS A 104 -7.40 -5.34 -6.12
C HIS A 104 -6.02 -4.76 -6.44
N GLU A 105 -5.54 -3.78 -5.66
CA GLU A 105 -4.23 -3.14 -5.88
C GLU A 105 -3.08 -4.14 -5.74
N ILE A 106 -3.07 -4.97 -4.70
CA ILE A 106 -2.00 -5.97 -4.56
C ILE A 106 -2.06 -7.01 -5.67
N SER A 107 -3.26 -7.42 -6.11
CA SER A 107 -3.39 -8.38 -7.21
C SER A 107 -2.96 -7.77 -8.54
N TYR A 108 -3.23 -6.47 -8.75
CA TYR A 108 -2.74 -5.73 -9.91
C TYR A 108 -1.22 -5.74 -10.00
N VAL A 109 -0.54 -5.50 -8.87
CA VAL A 109 0.93 -5.61 -8.78
C VAL A 109 1.41 -7.02 -9.16
N GLY A 110 0.73 -8.06 -8.66
CA GLY A 110 1.00 -9.45 -9.02
C GLY A 110 0.90 -9.68 -10.53
N TYR A 111 -0.26 -9.42 -11.11
CA TYR A 111 -0.51 -9.66 -12.54
C TYR A 111 0.46 -8.93 -13.46
N ARG A 112 0.86 -7.72 -13.08
CA ARG A 112 1.66 -6.86 -13.95
C ARG A 112 3.16 -7.08 -13.84
N TYR A 113 3.67 -7.35 -12.64
CA TYR A 113 5.10 -7.35 -12.40
C TYR A 113 5.67 -8.70 -11.96
N ALA A 114 4.86 -9.59 -11.37
CA ALA A 114 5.37 -10.85 -10.80
C ALA A 114 5.80 -11.88 -11.86
N SER A 115 5.28 -11.78 -13.08
CA SER A 115 5.63 -12.69 -14.18
C SER A 115 6.87 -12.24 -14.95
N GLY A 116 7.72 -13.18 -15.35
CA GLY A 116 8.87 -12.93 -16.23
C GLY A 116 10.05 -12.26 -15.53
N ASN A 117 10.87 -11.54 -16.30
CA ASN A 117 12.10 -10.88 -15.81
C ASN A 117 11.86 -9.46 -15.26
N HIS A 118 10.61 -9.00 -15.18
CA HIS A 118 10.30 -7.64 -14.70
C HIS A 118 10.67 -7.45 -13.22
N TRP A 119 10.54 -8.49 -12.38
CA TRP A 119 10.69 -8.42 -10.92
C TRP A 119 12.12 -8.23 -10.36
N PRO A 120 13.20 -8.58 -11.07
CA PRO A 120 14.53 -8.11 -10.67
C PRO A 120 14.99 -6.86 -11.43
N ASP A 121 14.56 -6.68 -12.69
CA ASP A 121 15.18 -5.71 -13.59
C ASP A 121 14.50 -4.33 -13.54
N GLU A 122 13.16 -4.31 -13.49
CA GLU A 122 12.35 -3.09 -13.64
C GLU A 122 11.53 -2.78 -12.39
N PHE A 123 11.08 -3.81 -11.67
CA PHE A 123 10.25 -3.71 -10.49
C PHE A 123 10.98 -4.29 -9.29
N GLN A 124 10.79 -3.74 -8.09
CA GLN A 124 11.30 -4.32 -6.85
C GLN A 124 10.27 -4.21 -5.74
N ALA A 125 10.17 -5.24 -4.92
CA ALA A 125 9.37 -5.23 -3.71
C ALA A 125 10.27 -5.36 -2.47
N THR A 126 9.92 -4.65 -1.41
CA THR A 126 10.62 -4.66 -0.13
C THR A 126 9.64 -4.80 1.03
N LEU A 127 10.09 -5.45 2.11
CA LEU A 127 9.44 -5.38 3.41
C LEU A 127 10.19 -4.36 4.27
N GLN A 128 9.50 -3.30 4.67
CA GLN A 128 10.02 -2.28 5.57
C GLN A 128 9.61 -2.61 7.01
N PHE A 129 10.62 -2.76 7.86
CA PHE A 129 10.48 -3.03 9.29
C PHE A 129 10.39 -1.71 10.08
N ALA A 130 9.92 -1.81 11.33
CA ALA A 130 9.74 -0.64 12.20
C ALA A 130 11.07 0.06 12.57
N ASP A 131 12.19 -0.66 12.51
CA ASP A 131 13.55 -0.13 12.73
C ASP A 131 14.14 0.59 11.49
N GLY A 132 13.38 0.65 10.39
CA GLY A 132 13.80 1.28 9.15
C GLY A 132 14.62 0.37 8.23
N LEU A 133 14.89 -0.87 8.62
CA LEU A 133 15.51 -1.85 7.72
C LEU A 133 14.51 -2.25 6.63
N ALA A 134 15.04 -2.47 5.42
CA ALA A 134 14.28 -2.96 4.28
C ALA A 134 14.89 -4.24 3.75
N ARG A 135 14.05 -5.23 3.46
CA ARG A 135 14.46 -6.52 2.87
C ARG A 135 13.78 -6.73 1.53
N LEU A 136 14.54 -7.09 0.50
CA LEU A 136 13.99 -7.44 -0.82
C LEU A 136 13.10 -8.69 -0.72
N LEU A 137 12.04 -8.70 -1.53
CA LEU A 137 11.03 -9.76 -1.58
C LEU A 137 10.94 -10.36 -2.97
N THR A 138 10.80 -11.68 -3.02
CA THR A 138 10.31 -12.41 -4.19
C THR A 138 8.79 -12.22 -4.34
N PRO A 139 8.21 -12.48 -5.53
CA PRO A 139 6.77 -12.38 -5.72
C PRO A 139 5.98 -13.27 -4.75
N SER A 140 6.44 -14.50 -4.52
CA SER A 140 5.83 -15.43 -3.58
C SER A 140 5.87 -14.94 -2.14
N GLU A 141 6.92 -14.23 -1.74
CA GLU A 141 7.01 -13.64 -0.40
C GLU A 141 6.05 -12.47 -0.23
N VAL A 142 5.85 -11.62 -1.26
CA VAL A 142 4.84 -10.55 -1.21
C VAL A 142 3.46 -11.14 -0.97
N ALA A 143 3.10 -12.19 -1.73
CA ALA A 143 1.82 -12.87 -1.57
C ALA A 143 1.67 -13.54 -0.20
N GLY A 144 2.75 -14.15 0.31
CA GLY A 144 2.80 -14.73 1.65
C GLY A 144 2.56 -13.69 2.74
N ILE A 145 3.29 -12.57 2.71
CA ILE A 145 3.14 -11.48 3.69
C ILE A 145 1.73 -10.90 3.66
N TRP A 146 1.15 -10.69 2.47
CA TRP A 146 -0.22 -10.21 2.36
C TRP A 146 -1.23 -11.18 2.98
N ARG A 147 -1.12 -12.47 2.68
CA ARG A 147 -1.99 -13.49 3.25
C ARG A 147 -1.83 -13.62 4.76
N ASP A 148 -0.60 -13.57 5.26
CA ASP A 148 -0.34 -13.68 6.69
C ASP A 148 -0.90 -12.46 7.44
N ALA A 149 -0.89 -11.28 6.81
CA ALA A 149 -1.46 -10.06 7.37
C ALA A 149 -3.00 -10.01 7.29
N THR A 150 -3.60 -10.44 6.18
CA THR A 150 -5.03 -10.20 5.87
C THR A 150 -5.91 -11.45 5.90
N GLY A 151 -5.31 -12.64 5.94
CA GLY A 151 -6.01 -13.92 5.75
C GLY A 151 -6.40 -14.23 4.30
N VAL A 152 -6.11 -13.35 3.33
CA VAL A 152 -6.53 -13.50 1.93
C VAL A 152 -5.34 -13.72 1.00
N GLN A 153 -5.47 -14.64 0.04
CA GLN A 153 -4.43 -14.88 -0.96
C GLN A 153 -4.58 -13.90 -2.15
N PRO A 154 -3.59 -13.03 -2.44
CA PRO A 154 -3.64 -12.19 -3.62
C PRO A 154 -3.30 -12.99 -4.89
N ALA A 155 -3.89 -12.58 -6.01
CA ALA A 155 -3.70 -13.24 -7.30
C ALA A 155 -2.50 -12.65 -8.07
N GLY A 156 -2.07 -13.34 -9.13
CA GLY A 156 -0.99 -12.88 -10.01
C GLY A 156 0.43 -13.20 -9.52
N TYR A 157 0.58 -13.84 -8.36
CA TYR A 157 1.88 -14.21 -7.77
C TYR A 157 2.25 -15.69 -7.91
N ALA A 158 1.41 -16.48 -8.59
CA ALA A 158 1.69 -17.89 -8.85
C ALA A 158 2.71 -18.02 -10.00
N SER A 159 3.57 -19.03 -9.91
CA SER A 159 4.55 -19.39 -10.92
C SER A 159 4.05 -20.60 -11.72
N GLY A 160 3.29 -20.38 -12.79
CA GLY A 160 2.85 -21.43 -13.71
C GLY A 160 2.62 -20.97 -15.16
N ALA A 161 2.76 -21.88 -16.13
CA ALA A 161 2.62 -21.58 -17.57
C ALA A 161 1.22 -21.07 -17.97
N VAL A 162 0.20 -21.31 -17.15
CA VAL A 162 -1.17 -20.82 -17.32
C VAL A 162 -1.28 -19.32 -17.01
N ASP A 163 -0.39 -18.80 -16.16
CA ASP A 163 -0.38 -17.37 -15.78
C ASP A 163 0.08 -16.46 -16.92
N HIS A 164 0.92 -16.95 -17.84
CA HIS A 164 1.32 -16.19 -19.02
C HIS A 164 0.14 -15.87 -19.95
N LEU A 165 -0.84 -16.77 -20.05
CA LEU A 165 -2.05 -16.54 -20.84
C LEU A 165 -3.01 -15.56 -20.15
N GLN A 166 -3.07 -15.58 -18.81
CA GLN A 166 -3.91 -14.69 -18.03
C GLN A 166 -3.31 -13.27 -17.92
N ALA A 167 -1.97 -13.15 -17.89
CA ALA A 167 -1.24 -11.89 -18.01
C ALA A 167 -1.41 -11.29 -19.42
N TRP A 168 -1.32 -12.09 -20.50
CA TRP A 168 -1.61 -11.63 -21.87
C TRP A 168 -3.06 -11.18 -22.07
N GLY A 169 -4.02 -11.92 -21.50
CA GLY A 169 -5.44 -11.52 -21.53
C GLY A 169 -5.69 -10.22 -20.77
N SER A 170 -5.00 -10.02 -19.65
CA SER A 170 -5.05 -8.79 -18.85
C SER A 170 -4.37 -7.61 -19.55
N GLU A 171 -3.24 -7.79 -20.23
CA GLU A 171 -2.58 -6.73 -21.02
C GLU A 171 -3.45 -6.23 -22.19
N LEU A 172 -4.21 -7.13 -22.84
CA LEU A 172 -5.17 -6.77 -23.88
C LEU A 172 -6.38 -6.03 -23.30
N LEU A 173 -6.83 -6.40 -22.10
CA LEU A 173 -7.89 -5.70 -21.39
C LEU A 173 -7.43 -4.35 -20.83
N ASP A 174 -6.20 -4.20 -20.35
CA ASP A 174 -5.63 -2.92 -19.88
C ASP A 174 -5.41 -1.93 -21.04
N LYS A 175 -5.17 -2.43 -22.27
CA LYS A 175 -5.18 -1.60 -23.48
C LYS A 175 -6.59 -1.15 -23.87
N ALA A 176 -7.62 -1.95 -23.55
CA ALA A 176 -9.01 -1.63 -23.85
C ALA A 176 -9.70 -0.79 -22.75
N PHE A 177 -9.26 -0.95 -21.50
CA PHE A 177 -9.75 -0.28 -20.31
C PHE A 177 -8.55 0.31 -19.56
N ARG A 178 -8.44 1.63 -19.52
CA ARG A 178 -7.45 2.36 -18.71
C ARG A 178 -7.73 2.15 -17.21
N ALA A 179 -7.65 0.94 -16.68
CA ALA A 179 -7.72 0.64 -15.26
C ALA A 179 -6.33 0.86 -14.66
N GLN A 180 -5.95 2.12 -14.53
CA GLN A 180 -4.68 2.51 -13.93
C GLN A 180 -4.76 2.21 -12.41
N GLY A 181 -3.91 1.30 -11.92
CA GLY A 181 -3.82 1.00 -10.48
C GLY A 181 -3.61 2.28 -9.65
N ARG A 182 -4.28 2.38 -8.50
CA ARG A 182 -4.29 3.59 -7.66
C ARG A 182 -2.93 3.91 -7.06
N LEU A 183 -2.01 2.95 -7.03
CA LEU A 183 -0.62 3.17 -6.59
C LEU A 183 0.22 4.00 -7.57
N GLY A 184 -0.23 4.17 -8.83
CA GLY A 184 0.50 4.99 -9.83
C GLY A 184 1.73 4.32 -10.43
N LEU A 185 1.85 3.00 -10.27
CA LEU A 185 2.91 2.14 -10.79
C LEU A 185 2.65 1.73 -12.26
#